data_AF-A0A7F5R7Q6-F1
#
_entry.id   AF-A0A7F5R7Q6-F1
#
_cell.length_a   1.000
_cell.length_b   1.000
_cell.length_c   1.000
_cell.angle_alpha   90.00
_cell.angle_beta   90.00
_cell.angle_gamma   90.00
#
_symmetry.space_group_name_H-M   'P 1'
#
loop_
_entity.id
_entity.type
_entity.pdbx_description
1 polymer ?
#
loop_
_entity_poly.entity_id
_entity_poly.type
_entity_poly.pdbx_seq_one_letter_code
_entity_poly.pdbx_strand_id
1 'polypeptide(L)' 'MENETLIYGLEFQARSLAPVLADTEKIKFLIGTQSLKQICNQIHLVEFNDEESTLKTTGLVCEIQSVS' A
#
# COMPACT_ATOMS: atom_id res chain seq x y z
N MET A 1 -6.79 12.10 -24.03
CA MET A 1 -7.03 11.35 -22.78
C MET A 1 -6.28 12.11 -21.72
N GLU A 2 -6.97 12.83 -20.85
CA GLU A 2 -6.32 13.50 -19.73
C GLU A 2 -5.79 12.42 -18.79
N ASN A 3 -4.49 12.40 -18.55
CA ASN A 3 -3.89 11.48 -17.59
C ASN A 3 -4.30 11.94 -16.19
N GLU A 4 -5.43 11.45 -15.70
CA GLU A 4 -5.90 11.73 -14.35
C GLU A 4 -4.84 11.28 -13.34
N THR A 5 -4.33 12.22 -12.55
CA THR A 5 -3.34 11.92 -11.52
C THR A 5 -4.06 11.40 -10.28
N LEU A 6 -3.86 10.14 -9.95
CA LEU A 6 -4.41 9.53 -8.74
C LEU A 6 -3.41 9.68 -7.59
N ILE A 7 -3.89 10.17 -6.46
CA ILE A 7 -3.10 10.35 -5.23
C ILE A 7 -3.66 9.44 -4.16
N TYR A 8 -2.82 8.56 -3.62
CA TYR A 8 -3.14 7.75 -2.46
C TYR A 8 -2.50 8.34 -1.20
N GLY A 9 -3.32 8.76 -0.24
CA GLY A 9 -2.88 9.26 1.05
C GLY A 9 -2.66 8.13 2.06
N LEU A 10 -1.63 8.28 2.91
CA LEU A 10 -1.35 7.37 4.02
C LEU A 10 -1.56 8.12 5.34
N GLU A 11 -2.07 7.41 6.34
CA GLU A 11 -2.21 7.94 7.70
C GLU A 11 -0.84 8.05 8.40
N PHE A 12 0.07 7.12 8.12
CA PHE A 12 1.41 7.05 8.70
C PHE A 12 2.50 7.22 7.66
N GLN A 13 3.70 7.61 8.08
CA GLN A 13 4.83 7.79 7.17
C GLN A 13 5.17 6.48 6.45
N ALA A 14 5.25 6.53 5.12
CA ALA A 14 5.72 5.43 4.30
C ALA A 14 7.20 5.14 4.61
N ARG A 15 7.52 3.87 4.79
CA ARG A 15 8.90 3.38 4.97
C ARG A 15 9.37 2.54 3.79
N SER A 16 8.47 1.84 3.12
CA SER A 16 8.78 1.04 1.94
C SER A 16 7.64 1.10 0.92
N LEU A 17 8.02 0.96 -0.35
CA LEU A 17 7.14 0.83 -1.50
C LEU A 17 7.74 -0.22 -2.43
N ALA A 18 6.97 -1.24 -2.80
CA ALA A 18 7.42 -2.30 -3.68
C ALA A 18 6.32 -2.72 -4.67
N PRO A 19 6.62 -2.95 -5.95
CA PRO A 19 5.67 -3.54 -6.87
C PRO A 19 5.45 -5.02 -6.54
N VAL A 20 4.23 -5.52 -6.76
CA VAL A 20 3.94 -6.96 -6.69
C VAL A 20 4.25 -7.57 -8.04
N LEU A 21 5.37 -8.29 -8.15
CA LEU A 21 5.85 -8.85 -9.41
C LEU A 21 5.17 -10.17 -9.82
N ALA A 22 4.48 -10.83 -8.89
CA ALA A 22 3.89 -12.15 -9.13
C ALA A 22 2.59 -12.11 -9.94
N ASP A 23 1.95 -10.94 -10.03
CA ASP A 23 0.70 -10.73 -10.75
C ASP A 23 0.96 -9.81 -11.94
N THR A 24 1.00 -10.38 -13.15
CA THR A 24 1.30 -9.63 -14.38
C THR A 24 0.07 -9.02 -15.02
N GLU A 25 -1.14 -9.39 -14.59
CA GLU A 25 -2.40 -8.90 -15.15
C GLU A 25 -2.86 -7.61 -14.45
N LYS A 26 -2.34 -7.33 -13.25
CA LYS A 26 -2.75 -6.19 -12.43
C LYS A 26 -1.56 -5.40 -11.93
N ILE A 27 -1.68 -4.08 -11.97
CA ILE A 27 -0.67 -3.18 -11.41
C ILE A 27 -0.94 -3.06 -9.91
N LYS A 28 -0.04 -3.63 -9.09
CA LYS A 28 -0.18 -3.65 -7.63
C LYS A 28 1.09 -3.19 -6.92
N PHE A 29 0.91 -2.53 -5.79
CA PHE A 29 1.98 -2.04 -4.93
C PHE A 29 1.73 -2.43 -3.47
N LEU A 30 2.80 -2.83 -2.78
CA LEU A 30 2.84 -2.97 -1.33
C LEU A 30 3.50 -1.73 -0.74
N ILE A 31 2.84 -1.13 0.25
CA ILE A 31 3.33 0.04 0.97
C ILE A 31 3.44 -0.31 2.44
N GLY A 32 4.64 -0.26 3.00
CA GLY A 32 4.85 -0.42 4.43
C GLY A 32 4.90 0.95 5.12
N THR A 33 4.17 1.12 6.21
CA THR A 33 4.27 2.31 7.07
C THR A 33 5.13 2.03 8.30
N GLN A 34 5.70 3.08 8.89
CA GLN A 34 6.44 2.98 10.15
C GLN A 34 5.89 3.97 11.17
N SER A 35 5.56 3.45 12.35
CA SER A 35 5.18 4.22 13.55
C SER A 35 6.06 3.84 14.73
N LEU A 36 6.26 4.77 15.66
CA LEU A 36 6.94 4.50 16.94
C LEU A 36 6.08 3.63 17.87
N LYS A 37 4.76 3.59 17.65
CA LYS A 37 3.86 2.65 18.31
C LYS A 37 3.80 1.39 17.45
N GLN A 38 4.47 0.31 17.87
CA GLN A 38 4.62 -0.91 17.07
C GLN A 38 3.28 -1.52 16.59
N ILE A 39 2.21 -1.33 17.36
CA ILE A 39 0.83 -1.75 17.01
C ILE A 39 0.21 -0.96 15.84
N CYS A 40 0.84 0.12 15.40
CA CYS A 40 0.33 1.01 14.35
C CYS A 40 1.03 0.80 13.00
N ASN A 41 1.97 -0.15 12.89
CA ASN A 41 2.59 -0.45 11.60
C ASN A 41 1.58 -1.14 10.69
N GLN A 42 1.49 -0.67 9.45
CA GLN A 42 0.53 -1.16 8.48
C GLN A 42 1.23 -1.52 7.17
N ILE A 43 0.64 -2.47 6.45
CA ILE A 43 0.99 -2.81 5.09
C ILE A 43 -0.25 -2.60 4.23
N HIS A 44 -0.16 -1.72 3.25
CA HIS A 44 -1.23 -1.44 2.30
C HIS A 44 -0.94 -2.17 1.00
N LEU A 45 -1.89 -2.98 0.53
CA LEU A 45 -1.90 -3.46 -0.84
C LEU A 45 -2.77 -2.53 -1.67
N VAL A 46 -2.16 -1.83 -2.63
CA VAL A 46 -2.83 -0.90 -3.54
C VAL A 46 -2.85 -1.52 -4.93
N GLU A 47 -4.04 -1.70 -5.49
CA GLU A 47 -4.28 -2.12 -6.87
C GLU A 47 -4.73 -0.92 -7.69
N PHE A 48 -4.03 -0.64 -8.78
CA PHE A 48 -4.40 0.38 -9.74
C PHE A 48 -5.17 -0.25 -10.90
N ASN A 49 -6.36 0.27 -11.17
CA ASN A 49 -7.15 -0.06 -12.34
C ASN A 49 -6.99 1.06 -13.38
N ASP A 50 -6.27 0.76 -14.46
CA ASP A 50 -5.97 1.69 -15.55
C ASP A 50 -7.19 2.00 -16.42
N GLU A 51 -8.16 1.08 -16.53
CA GLU A 51 -9.36 1.27 -17.36
C GLU A 51 -10.32 2.28 -16.72
N GLU A 52 -10.46 2.20 -15.40
CA GLU A 52 -11.41 3.01 -14.63
C GLU A 52 -10.74 4.20 -13.92
N SER A 53 -9.42 4.36 -14.03
CA SER A 53 -8.63 5.33 -13.25
C SER A 53 -8.96 5.28 -11.75
N THR A 54 -9.02 4.08 -11.16
CA THR A 54 -9.35 3.91 -9.73
C THR A 54 -8.27 3.17 -8.95
N LEU A 55 -8.18 3.47 -7.65
CA LEU A 55 -7.32 2.75 -6.70
C LEU A 55 -8.19 1.91 -5.76
N LYS A 56 -7.91 0.61 -5.68
CA LYS A 56 -8.47 -0.29 -4.67
C LYS A 56 -7.41 -0.58 -3.63
N THR A 57 -7.79 -0.52 -2.36
CA THR A 57 -6.82 -0.72 -1.27
C THR A 57 -7.29 -1.74 -0.26
N THR A 58 -6.34 -2.52 0.25
CA THR A 58 -6.55 -3.45 1.35
C THR A 58 -5.49 -3.17 2.39
N GLY A 59 -5.91 -2.69 3.57
CA GLY A 59 -5.03 -2.46 4.71
C GLY A 59 -4.86 -3.74 5.51
N LEU A 60 -3.61 -4.13 5.74
CA LEU A 60 -3.23 -5.20 6.66
C LEU A 60 -2.51 -4.57 7.85
N VAL A 61 -3.06 -4.75 9.04
CA VAL A 61 -2.38 -4.35 10.27
C VAL A 61 -1.36 -5.42 10.62
N CYS A 62 -0.09 -5.02 10.77
CA CYS A 62 0.96 -5.93 11.17
C CYS A 62 1.29 -5.69 12.65
N GLU A 63 0.70 -6.49 13.53
CA GLU A 63 1.17 -6.58 14.92
C GLU A 63 2.46 -7.40 14.93
N ILE A 64 3.61 -6.72 14.82
CA ILE A 64 4.88 -7.37 15.14
C ILE A 64 4.92 -7.55 16.65
N GLN A 65 4.44 -8.69 17.14
CA GLN A 65 4.72 -9.12 18.51
C GLN A 65 6.24 -9.34 18.60
N SER A 66 6.93 -8.41 19.26
CA SER A 66 8.33 -8.59 19.59
C SER A 66 8.42 -9.80 20.51
N VAL A 67 8.96 -10.92 20.01
CA VAL A 67 9.29 -12.09 20.83
C VAL A 67 10.55 -11.70 21.62
N SER A 68 10.35 -11.29 22.87
CA SER A 68 11.41 -11.04 23.86
C SER A 68 11.87 -12.34 24.51
#